data_AF-A0A0F7TE17-F1
#
_entry.id   AF-A0A0F7TE17-F1
#
_cell.length_a   1.000
_cell.length_b   1.000
_cell.length_c   1.000
_cell.angle_alpha   90.00
_cell.angle_beta   90.00
_cell.angle_gamma   90.00
#
_symmetry.space_group_name_H-M   'P 1'
#
loop_
_entity.id
_entity.type
_entity.pdbx_description
1 polymer ?
#
loop_
_entity_poly.entity_id
_entity_poly.type
_entity_poly.pdbx_seq_one_letter_code
_entity_poly.pdbx_strand_id
1 'polypeptide(L)'
;MKPAYQAIVKDITDKMGNGMADYCVKAATEDASVKTVEEYDLYCYYVAGLVGEGLTRLFVEAEFGNPALLKRPELQKSMGLFLQKTNIIRDIREDFDDERRFWPKEIWSKHVDNFEDLFKPEYKEAALNCNSEMILNALEHVEECLFYLAGLREQSVFNFCAIPQSMAIATLELCFRNYAIFERNIKITKGDACELMVQSTQNLNVLCETFRRLTRAIHKKNTPKDPNFLKISIVCGKIEKFIETIFPTQKAEDAQRRVKGELSREELEKRKAEADSKSDVFFLMAIMGVIIFLVAGVMMVAAWFLGARFDLAWQEIRSGNFRPPAVTHKEL
;
A
#
# COMPACT_ATOMS: atom_id res chain seq x y z
N MET A 1 1.31 -26.61 -21.50
CA MET A 1 1.61 -25.31 -20.85
C MET A 1 2.38 -24.43 -21.83
N LYS A 2 2.02 -23.14 -22.01
CA LYS A 2 2.73 -22.22 -22.92
C LYS A 2 4.22 -22.10 -22.52
N PRO A 3 5.16 -21.89 -23.47
CA PRO A 3 6.59 -21.76 -23.15
C PRO A 3 6.90 -20.66 -22.10
N ALA A 4 6.22 -19.51 -22.16
CA ALA A 4 6.39 -18.44 -21.18
C ALA A 4 6.03 -18.87 -19.75
N TYR A 5 4.93 -19.61 -19.58
CA TYR A 5 4.54 -20.16 -18.28
C TYR A 5 5.57 -21.19 -17.76
N GLN A 6 6.11 -22.05 -18.64
CA GLN A 6 7.17 -22.99 -18.27
C GLN A 6 8.43 -22.27 -17.80
N ALA A 7 8.81 -21.18 -18.48
CA ALA A 7 9.97 -20.38 -18.10
C ALA A 7 9.80 -19.72 -16.72
N ILE A 8 8.61 -19.20 -16.42
CA ILE A 8 8.30 -18.64 -15.09
C ILE A 8 8.39 -19.72 -14.02
N VAL A 9 7.73 -20.87 -14.22
CA VAL A 9 7.76 -21.97 -13.25
C VAL A 9 9.20 -22.44 -13.01
N LYS A 10 9.98 -22.65 -14.08
CA LYS A 10 11.38 -23.09 -13.99
C LYS A 10 12.22 -22.11 -13.16
N ASP A 11 12.14 -20.82 -13.47
CA ASP A 11 12.89 -19.76 -12.76
C ASP A 11 12.53 -19.71 -11.28
N ILE A 12 11.24 -19.77 -10.94
CA ILE A 12 10.78 -19.74 -9.55
C ILE A 12 11.21 -21.01 -8.80
N THR A 13 11.08 -22.18 -9.41
CA THR A 13 11.52 -23.44 -8.78
C THR A 13 13.02 -23.52 -8.59
N ASP A 14 13.81 -22.94 -9.49
CA ASP A 14 15.27 -22.88 -9.38
C ASP A 14 15.68 -21.98 -8.21
N LYS A 15 15.14 -20.76 -8.14
CA LYS A 15 15.39 -19.83 -7.02
C LYS A 15 14.93 -20.41 -5.68
N MET A 16 13.75 -21.02 -5.64
CA MET A 16 13.19 -21.63 -4.42
C MET A 16 14.03 -22.81 -3.97
N GLY A 17 14.41 -23.70 -4.89
CA GLY A 17 15.24 -24.87 -4.59
C GLY A 17 16.61 -24.49 -4.04
N ASN A 18 17.27 -23.49 -4.65
CA ASN A 18 18.54 -22.98 -4.15
C ASN A 18 18.40 -22.34 -2.76
N GLY A 19 17.38 -21.49 -2.56
CA GLY A 19 17.10 -20.89 -1.26
C GLY A 19 16.79 -21.92 -0.17
N MET A 20 16.00 -22.95 -0.47
CA MET A 20 15.74 -24.05 0.46
C MET A 20 17.01 -24.84 0.78
N ALA A 21 17.88 -25.08 -0.21
CA ALA A 21 19.14 -25.79 -0.02
C ALA A 21 20.06 -25.03 0.95
N ASP A 22 20.13 -23.70 0.87
CA ASP A 22 20.93 -22.88 1.80
C ASP A 22 20.49 -23.09 3.26
N TYR A 23 19.18 -23.15 3.52
CA TYR A 23 18.66 -23.41 4.88
C TYR A 23 18.84 -24.86 5.32
N CYS A 24 18.77 -25.83 4.40
CA CYS A 24 19.09 -27.23 4.71
C CYS A 24 20.57 -27.40 5.08
N VAL A 25 21.48 -26.74 4.37
CA VAL A 25 22.91 -26.76 4.69
C VAL A 25 23.13 -26.08 6.04
N LYS A 26 22.56 -24.90 6.27
CA LYS A 26 22.63 -24.21 7.57
C LYS A 26 22.14 -25.10 8.72
N ALA A 27 21.03 -25.81 8.53
CA ALA A 27 20.49 -26.73 9.53
C ALA A 27 21.38 -27.96 9.79
N ALA A 28 22.16 -28.39 8.80
CA ALA A 28 23.07 -29.53 8.92
C ALA A 28 24.44 -29.16 9.51
N THR A 29 24.91 -27.92 9.28
CA THR A 29 26.26 -27.48 9.67
C THR A 29 26.29 -26.57 10.91
N GLU A 30 25.17 -25.92 11.22
CA GLU A 30 25.03 -24.97 12.33
C GLU A 30 23.75 -25.24 13.15
N ASP A 31 23.44 -24.36 14.10
CA ASP A 31 22.11 -24.25 14.68
C ASP A 31 21.11 -23.83 13.59
N ALA A 32 20.16 -24.71 13.29
CA ALA A 32 19.09 -24.53 12.30
C ALA A 32 18.14 -23.36 12.64
N SER A 33 18.28 -22.75 13.83
CA SER A 33 17.44 -21.64 14.24
C SER A 33 17.58 -20.41 13.35
N VAL A 34 16.45 -19.77 13.08
CA VAL A 34 16.40 -18.44 12.46
C VAL A 34 16.87 -17.42 13.49
N LYS A 35 17.89 -16.62 13.17
CA LYS A 35 18.54 -15.75 14.16
C LYS A 35 17.93 -14.35 14.17
N THR A 36 17.76 -13.72 13.02
CA THR A 36 17.28 -12.33 12.91
C THR A 36 15.95 -12.22 12.18
N VAL A 37 15.27 -11.08 12.28
CA VAL A 37 14.06 -10.80 11.52
C VAL A 37 14.34 -10.77 10.01
N GLU A 38 15.52 -10.32 9.58
CA GLU A 38 15.91 -10.35 8.17
C GLU A 38 16.10 -11.77 7.65
N GLU A 39 16.70 -12.67 8.44
CA GLU A 39 16.77 -14.08 8.08
C GLU A 39 15.37 -14.70 8.01
N TYR A 40 14.48 -14.34 8.93
CA TYR A 40 13.09 -14.81 8.92
C TYR A 40 12.35 -14.37 7.65
N ASP A 41 12.50 -13.11 7.27
CA ASP A 41 11.92 -12.55 6.04
C ASP A 41 12.52 -13.18 4.79
N LEU A 42 13.81 -13.49 4.79
CA LEU A 42 14.50 -14.14 3.69
C LEU A 42 14.04 -15.60 3.53
N TYR A 43 13.91 -16.34 4.63
CA TYR A 43 13.34 -17.68 4.63
C TYR A 43 11.92 -17.66 4.04
N CYS A 44 11.05 -16.79 4.58
CA CYS A 44 9.69 -16.64 4.08
C CYS A 44 9.64 -16.21 2.61
N TYR A 45 10.60 -15.40 2.17
CA TYR A 45 10.71 -15.02 0.76
C TYR A 45 10.99 -16.23 -0.13
N TYR A 46 11.97 -17.08 0.22
CA TYR A 46 12.28 -18.25 -0.60
C TYR A 46 11.11 -19.24 -0.69
N VAL A 47 10.45 -19.53 0.43
CA VAL A 47 9.42 -20.58 0.47
C VAL A 47 8.02 -20.10 0.07
N ALA A 48 7.73 -18.80 0.17
CA ALA A 48 6.39 -18.27 -0.11
C ALA A 48 6.39 -16.95 -0.91
N GLY A 49 7.34 -16.03 -0.67
CA GLY A 49 7.44 -14.79 -1.44
C GLY A 49 7.68 -15.04 -2.95
N LEU A 50 8.54 -16.00 -3.29
CA LEU A 50 8.77 -16.45 -4.66
C LEU A 50 7.52 -17.06 -5.31
N VAL A 51 6.64 -17.70 -4.53
CA VAL A 51 5.33 -18.17 -5.03
C VAL A 51 4.46 -16.99 -5.43
N GLY A 52 4.43 -15.93 -4.61
CA GLY A 52 3.76 -14.67 -4.94
C GLY A 52 4.29 -14.04 -6.24
N GLU A 53 5.62 -14.00 -6.40
CA GLU A 53 6.26 -13.53 -7.64
C GLU A 53 5.87 -14.36 -8.86
N GLY A 54 5.95 -15.69 -8.75
CA GLY A 54 5.59 -16.61 -9.83
C GLY A 54 4.15 -16.47 -10.26
N LEU A 55 3.22 -16.44 -9.31
CA LEU A 55 1.79 -16.25 -9.56
C LEU A 55 1.51 -14.90 -10.24
N THR A 56 2.12 -13.82 -9.74
CA THR A 56 1.95 -12.47 -10.33
C THR A 56 2.41 -12.46 -11.80
N ARG A 57 3.57 -13.04 -12.09
CA ARG A 57 4.10 -13.16 -13.45
C ARG A 57 3.18 -14.01 -14.34
N LEU A 58 2.62 -15.10 -13.82
CA LEU A 58 1.65 -15.93 -14.55
C LEU A 58 0.36 -15.16 -14.85
N PHE A 59 -0.18 -14.39 -13.90
CA PHE A 59 -1.39 -13.59 -14.10
C PHE A 59 -1.18 -12.50 -15.16
N VAL A 60 -0.04 -11.82 -15.13
CA VAL A 60 0.29 -10.79 -16.11
C VAL A 60 0.52 -11.39 -17.50
N GLU A 61 1.25 -12.51 -17.60
CA GLU A 61 1.45 -13.24 -18.86
C GLU A 61 0.14 -13.80 -19.44
N ALA A 62 -0.84 -14.12 -18.57
CA ALA A 62 -2.18 -14.54 -18.96
C ALA A 62 -3.12 -13.35 -19.28
N GLU A 63 -2.64 -12.11 -19.23
CA GLU A 63 -3.43 -10.87 -19.43
C GLU A 63 -4.56 -10.66 -18.41
N PHE A 64 -4.52 -11.37 -17.28
CA PHE A 64 -5.48 -11.23 -16.17
C PHE A 64 -4.97 -10.31 -15.05
N GLY A 65 -3.66 -10.07 -15.00
CA GLY A 65 -3.00 -9.19 -14.05
C GLY A 65 -2.65 -7.83 -14.65
N ASN A 66 -2.63 -6.78 -13.82
CA ASN A 66 -2.11 -5.48 -14.23
C ASN A 66 -0.57 -5.52 -14.30
N PRO A 67 0.07 -5.21 -15.45
CA PRO A 67 1.53 -5.20 -15.56
C PRO A 67 2.24 -4.26 -14.57
N ALA A 68 1.54 -3.25 -14.04
CA ALA A 68 2.08 -2.38 -13.00
C ALA A 68 2.45 -3.13 -11.71
N LEU A 69 1.85 -4.30 -11.44
CA LEU A 69 2.18 -5.14 -10.28
C LEU A 69 3.63 -5.66 -10.37
N LEU A 70 4.16 -5.90 -11.57
CA LEU A 70 5.57 -6.33 -11.75
C LEU A 70 6.58 -5.24 -11.41
N LYS A 71 6.15 -3.97 -11.36
CA LYS A 71 7.02 -2.83 -10.96
C LYS A 71 7.07 -2.64 -9.45
N ARG A 72 6.33 -3.45 -8.69
CA ARG A 72 6.15 -3.37 -7.25
C ARG A 72 6.38 -4.74 -6.59
N PRO A 73 7.61 -5.28 -6.65
CA PRO A 73 7.94 -6.60 -6.13
C PRO A 73 7.67 -6.76 -4.62
N GLU A 74 7.66 -5.67 -3.86
CA GLU A 74 7.32 -5.63 -2.44
C GLU A 74 5.90 -6.15 -2.16
N LEU A 75 4.93 -5.82 -3.03
CA LEU A 75 3.54 -6.21 -2.83
C LEU A 75 3.33 -7.72 -2.96
N GLN A 76 3.86 -8.30 -4.04
CA GLN A 76 3.80 -9.75 -4.27
C GLN A 76 4.63 -10.53 -3.24
N LYS A 77 5.75 -9.96 -2.75
CA LYS A 77 6.53 -10.54 -1.66
C LYS A 77 5.69 -10.60 -0.39
N SER A 78 5.05 -9.50 -0.01
CA SER A 78 4.24 -9.42 1.20
C SER A 78 3.01 -10.33 1.18
N MET A 79 2.39 -10.54 0.01
CA MET A 79 1.34 -11.56 -0.14
C MET A 79 1.82 -12.96 0.29
N GLY A 80 3.04 -13.35 -0.06
CA GLY A 80 3.62 -14.63 0.34
C GLY A 80 4.07 -14.66 1.80
N LEU A 81 4.75 -13.59 2.24
CA LEU A 81 5.25 -13.48 3.62
C LEU A 81 4.10 -13.50 4.63
N PHE A 82 2.99 -12.79 4.38
CA PHE A 82 1.85 -12.77 5.30
C PHE A 82 1.28 -14.16 5.55
N LEU A 83 1.10 -14.95 4.48
CA LEU A 83 0.60 -16.33 4.59
C LEU A 83 1.60 -17.22 5.34
N GLN A 84 2.88 -17.12 4.99
CA GLN A 84 3.90 -17.98 5.58
C GLN A 84 4.11 -17.68 7.07
N LYS A 85 4.22 -16.39 7.42
CA LYS A 85 4.37 -15.95 8.82
C LYS A 85 3.16 -16.37 9.65
N THR A 86 1.95 -16.28 9.10
CA THR A 86 0.73 -16.75 9.78
C THR A 86 0.78 -18.24 10.07
N ASN A 87 1.20 -19.07 9.11
CA ASN A 87 1.35 -20.50 9.32
C ASN A 87 2.40 -20.81 10.41
N ILE A 88 3.58 -20.20 10.33
CA ILE A 88 4.66 -20.36 11.31
C ILE A 88 4.23 -19.95 12.73
N ILE A 89 3.42 -18.90 12.87
CA ILE A 89 2.89 -18.49 14.19
C ILE A 89 1.95 -19.55 14.75
N ARG A 90 1.04 -20.05 13.92
CA ARG A 90 0.00 -20.99 14.34
C ARG A 90 0.56 -22.38 14.62
N ASP A 91 1.54 -22.83 13.82
CA ASP A 91 2.12 -24.17 13.88
C ASP A 91 3.25 -24.33 14.92
N ILE A 92 3.52 -23.32 15.76
CA ILE A 92 4.64 -23.31 16.70
C ILE A 92 4.78 -24.58 17.56
N ARG A 93 3.65 -25.16 18.06
CA ARG A 93 3.69 -26.41 18.83
C ARG A 93 4.16 -27.59 17.99
N GLU A 94 3.60 -27.73 16.80
CA GLU A 94 3.90 -28.83 15.87
C GLU A 94 5.34 -28.73 15.36
N ASP A 95 5.78 -27.52 15.00
CA ASP A 95 7.17 -27.28 14.62
C ASP A 95 8.13 -27.62 15.77
N PHE A 96 7.79 -27.27 17.01
CA PHE A 96 8.62 -27.59 18.16
C PHE A 96 8.67 -29.11 18.46
N ASP A 97 7.55 -29.82 18.31
CA ASP A 97 7.50 -31.29 18.42
C ASP A 97 8.40 -31.99 17.39
N ASP A 98 8.51 -31.41 16.19
CA ASP A 98 9.37 -31.88 15.11
C ASP A 98 10.81 -31.34 15.17
N GLU A 99 11.20 -30.70 16.27
CA GLU A 99 12.52 -30.08 16.47
C GLU A 99 12.86 -28.96 15.47
N ARG A 100 11.84 -28.34 14.87
CA ARG A 100 11.95 -27.21 13.93
C ARG A 100 11.74 -25.87 14.65
N ARG A 101 12.57 -24.86 14.34
CA ARG A 101 12.54 -23.55 15.01
C ARG A 101 12.58 -22.39 14.02
N PHE A 102 11.40 -21.90 13.64
CA PHE A 102 11.27 -20.81 12.66
C PHE A 102 11.09 -19.42 13.28
N TRP A 103 10.69 -19.33 14.55
CA TRP A 103 10.57 -18.04 15.23
C TRP A 103 11.97 -17.44 15.42
N PRO A 104 12.22 -16.19 14.98
CA PRO A 104 13.56 -15.62 15.01
C PRO A 104 14.04 -15.38 16.45
N LYS A 105 15.30 -15.75 16.73
CA LYS A 105 15.95 -15.53 18.03
C LYS A 105 15.87 -14.10 18.49
N GLU A 106 16.07 -13.15 17.58
CA GLU A 106 15.94 -11.73 17.85
C GLU A 106 14.58 -11.34 18.47
N ILE A 107 13.50 -12.06 18.17
CA ILE A 107 12.19 -11.82 18.79
C ILE A 107 12.07 -12.59 20.09
N TRP A 108 12.19 -13.93 20.07
CA TRP A 108 11.84 -14.73 21.24
C TRP A 108 12.82 -14.54 22.41
N SER A 109 14.10 -14.23 22.15
CA SER A 109 15.09 -14.03 23.21
C SER A 109 14.90 -12.73 24.00
N LYS A 110 13.96 -11.87 23.60
CA LYS A 110 13.54 -10.70 24.39
C LYS A 110 12.59 -11.10 25.54
N HIS A 111 11.96 -12.26 25.45
CA HIS A 111 10.88 -12.68 26.35
C HIS A 111 11.29 -13.86 27.23
N VAL A 112 12.14 -14.77 26.73
CA VAL A 112 12.62 -15.96 27.46
C VAL A 112 14.10 -16.22 27.15
N ASP A 113 14.80 -16.90 28.07
CA ASP A 113 16.22 -17.23 27.91
C ASP A 113 16.42 -18.42 26.95
N ASN A 114 15.55 -19.44 27.03
CA ASN A 114 15.56 -20.60 26.14
C ASN A 114 14.24 -20.71 25.37
N PHE A 115 14.29 -21.23 24.13
CA PHE A 115 13.10 -21.33 23.28
C PHE A 115 12.04 -22.27 23.87
N GLU A 116 12.49 -23.34 24.53
CA GLU A 116 11.67 -24.36 25.18
C GLU A 116 10.81 -23.78 26.32
N ASP A 117 11.24 -22.66 26.90
CA ASP A 117 10.53 -22.01 28.01
C ASP A 117 9.18 -21.45 27.55
N LEU A 118 9.02 -21.11 26.25
CA LEU A 118 7.73 -20.66 25.68
C LEU A 118 6.59 -21.67 25.88
N PHE A 119 6.91 -22.95 26.04
CA PHE A 119 5.94 -24.04 26.15
C PHE A 119 5.62 -24.43 27.59
N LYS A 120 6.34 -23.85 28.57
CA LYS A 120 6.13 -24.17 29.99
C LYS A 120 5.07 -23.24 30.59
N PRO A 121 4.10 -23.77 31.38
CA PRO A 121 3.04 -22.96 31.99
C PRO A 121 3.55 -21.79 32.85
N GLU A 122 4.74 -21.90 33.44
CA GLU A 122 5.37 -20.87 34.26
C GLU A 122 5.77 -19.61 33.47
N TYR A 123 6.05 -19.72 32.17
CA TYR A 123 6.40 -18.60 31.28
C TYR A 123 5.23 -18.13 30.41
N LYS A 124 3.99 -18.51 30.77
CA LYS A 124 2.79 -18.22 29.97
C LYS A 124 2.68 -16.78 29.50
N GLU A 125 2.84 -15.80 30.40
CA GLU A 125 2.73 -14.38 30.01
C GLU A 125 3.87 -13.93 29.09
N ALA A 126 5.10 -14.43 29.30
CA ALA A 126 6.22 -14.16 28.41
C ALA A 126 5.98 -14.75 27.01
N ALA A 127 5.45 -15.97 26.94
CA ALA A 127 5.06 -16.61 25.68
C ALA A 127 3.97 -15.82 24.95
N LEU A 128 2.97 -15.29 25.67
CA LEU A 128 1.93 -14.42 25.10
C LEU A 128 2.49 -13.10 24.57
N ASN A 129 3.47 -12.50 25.24
CA ASN A 129 4.14 -11.28 24.77
C ASN A 129 5.05 -11.55 23.56
N CYS A 130 5.71 -12.71 23.51
CA CYS A 130 6.44 -13.14 22.32
C CYS A 130 5.49 -13.36 21.13
N ASN A 131 4.34 -14.01 21.37
CA ASN A 131 3.31 -14.19 20.36
C ASN A 131 2.79 -12.85 19.82
N SER A 132 2.59 -11.85 20.68
CA SER A 132 2.12 -10.54 20.25
C SER A 132 3.14 -9.83 19.34
N GLU A 133 4.45 -9.97 19.60
CA GLU A 133 5.51 -9.45 18.73
C GLU A 133 5.56 -10.17 17.38
N MET A 134 5.41 -11.50 17.36
CA MET A 134 5.33 -12.26 16.12
C MET A 134 4.13 -11.86 15.26
N ILE A 135 2.96 -11.69 15.87
CA ILE A 135 1.75 -11.26 15.16
C ILE A 135 1.88 -9.82 14.67
N LEU A 136 2.47 -8.92 15.46
CA LEU A 136 2.81 -7.58 15.02
C LEU A 136 3.65 -7.62 13.72
N ASN A 137 4.71 -8.42 13.70
CA ASN A 137 5.57 -8.58 12.52
C ASN A 137 4.83 -9.14 11.30
N ALA A 138 3.82 -10.00 11.49
CA ALA A 138 2.97 -10.47 10.39
C ALA A 138 2.00 -9.38 9.91
N LEU A 139 1.38 -8.63 10.82
CA LEU A 139 0.39 -7.59 10.50
C LEU A 139 0.97 -6.44 9.67
N GLU A 140 2.29 -6.20 9.72
CA GLU A 140 2.98 -5.19 8.92
C GLU A 140 2.81 -5.42 7.40
N HIS A 141 2.54 -6.65 6.95
CA HIS A 141 2.32 -6.98 5.54
C HIS A 141 0.90 -6.71 5.04
N VAL A 142 -0.07 -6.49 5.93
CA VAL A 142 -1.50 -6.46 5.58
C VAL A 142 -1.84 -5.31 4.62
N GLU A 143 -1.24 -4.13 4.82
CA GLU A 143 -1.47 -2.96 3.97
C GLU A 143 -1.07 -3.26 2.51
N GLU A 144 0.12 -3.85 2.32
CA GLU A 144 0.64 -4.23 1.01
C GLU A 144 -0.19 -5.35 0.37
N CYS A 145 -0.69 -6.29 1.17
CA CYS A 145 -1.59 -7.35 0.68
C CYS A 145 -2.91 -6.75 0.16
N LEU A 146 -3.53 -5.84 0.91
CA LEU A 146 -4.76 -5.17 0.48
C LEU A 146 -4.52 -4.30 -0.76
N PHE A 147 -3.38 -3.61 -0.84
CA PHE A 147 -3.00 -2.85 -2.02
C PHE A 147 -2.82 -3.75 -3.25
N TYR A 148 -2.16 -4.90 -3.10
CA TYR A 148 -2.00 -5.89 -4.16
C TYR A 148 -3.36 -6.37 -4.68
N LEU A 149 -4.26 -6.78 -3.77
CA LEU A 149 -5.59 -7.27 -4.09
C LEU A 149 -6.46 -6.21 -4.79
N ALA A 150 -6.29 -4.93 -4.44
CA ALA A 150 -6.96 -3.82 -5.11
C ALA A 150 -6.52 -3.65 -6.58
N GLY A 151 -5.33 -4.12 -6.93
CA GLY A 151 -4.79 -4.09 -8.29
C GLY A 151 -5.27 -5.22 -9.19
N LEU A 152 -5.96 -6.23 -8.65
CA LEU A 152 -6.46 -7.38 -9.41
C LEU A 152 -7.78 -7.04 -10.10
N ARG A 153 -7.84 -7.25 -11.41
CA ARG A 153 -9.02 -6.92 -12.23
C ARG A 153 -9.90 -8.13 -12.52
N GLU A 154 -9.28 -9.28 -12.68
CA GLU A 154 -9.97 -10.52 -13.04
C GLU A 154 -10.54 -11.19 -11.79
N GLN A 155 -11.85 -11.44 -11.76
CA GLN A 155 -12.55 -11.92 -10.56
C GLN A 155 -12.03 -13.30 -10.10
N SER A 156 -11.71 -14.20 -11.04
CA SER A 156 -11.19 -15.52 -10.72
C SER A 156 -9.82 -15.45 -10.02
N VAL A 157 -8.94 -14.55 -10.48
CA VAL A 157 -7.63 -14.27 -9.87
C VAL A 157 -7.80 -13.58 -8.52
N PHE A 158 -8.69 -12.60 -8.43
CA PHE A 158 -9.02 -11.94 -7.16
C PHE A 158 -9.48 -12.96 -6.12
N ASN A 159 -10.43 -13.84 -6.45
CA ASN A 159 -10.93 -14.86 -5.54
C ASN A 159 -9.82 -15.80 -5.06
N PHE A 160 -8.98 -16.26 -6.00
CA PHE A 160 -7.83 -17.13 -5.69
C PHE A 160 -6.86 -16.47 -4.71
N CYS A 161 -6.58 -15.17 -4.87
CA CYS A 161 -5.68 -14.44 -3.99
C CYS A 161 -6.34 -13.98 -2.68
N ALA A 162 -7.63 -13.61 -2.69
CA ALA A 162 -8.32 -13.02 -1.54
C ALA A 162 -8.66 -14.05 -0.45
N ILE A 163 -9.07 -15.27 -0.84
CA ILE A 163 -9.48 -16.31 0.11
C ILE A 163 -8.34 -16.69 1.08
N PRO A 164 -7.12 -17.01 0.63
CA PRO A 164 -6.04 -17.35 1.57
C PRO A 164 -5.68 -16.19 2.51
N GLN A 165 -5.74 -14.96 2.02
CA GLN A 165 -5.39 -13.75 2.77
C GLN A 165 -6.42 -13.48 3.88
N SER A 166 -7.72 -13.65 3.60
CA SER A 166 -8.75 -13.50 4.62
C SER A 166 -8.70 -14.61 5.68
N MET A 167 -8.38 -15.84 5.28
CA MET A 167 -8.14 -16.94 6.22
C MET A 167 -6.91 -16.67 7.10
N ALA A 168 -5.86 -16.06 6.56
CA ALA A 168 -4.66 -15.75 7.31
C ALA A 168 -4.93 -14.69 8.40
N ILE A 169 -5.57 -13.56 8.08
CA ILE A 169 -5.91 -12.56 9.10
C ILE A 169 -6.87 -13.11 10.17
N ALA A 170 -7.80 -14.00 9.81
CA ALA A 170 -8.66 -14.68 10.77
C ALA A 170 -7.88 -15.64 11.68
N THR A 171 -6.87 -16.32 11.13
CA THR A 171 -5.98 -17.20 11.89
C THR A 171 -5.10 -16.39 12.85
N LEU A 172 -4.59 -15.23 12.43
CA LEU A 172 -3.85 -14.32 13.32
C LEU A 172 -4.75 -13.81 14.46
N GLU A 173 -6.01 -13.46 14.18
CA GLU A 173 -6.99 -13.07 15.20
C GLU A 173 -7.19 -14.17 16.25
N LEU A 174 -7.31 -15.43 15.79
CA LEU A 174 -7.45 -16.60 16.64
C LEU A 174 -6.20 -16.87 17.49
N CYS A 175 -5.01 -16.69 16.91
CA CYS A 175 -3.72 -16.91 17.58
C CYS A 175 -3.35 -15.78 18.55
N PHE A 176 -3.88 -14.57 18.35
CA PHE A 176 -3.48 -13.40 19.11
C PHE A 176 -3.75 -13.51 20.60
N ARG A 177 -2.66 -13.48 21.37
CA ARG A 177 -2.63 -13.67 22.83
C ARG A 177 -3.38 -14.93 23.28
N ASN A 178 -3.34 -15.99 22.47
CA ASN A 178 -4.00 -17.26 22.76
C ASN A 178 -2.96 -18.33 23.13
N TYR A 179 -2.87 -18.66 24.41
CA TYR A 179 -1.86 -19.63 24.90
C TYR A 179 -2.05 -21.05 24.32
N ALA A 180 -3.24 -21.38 23.82
CA ALA A 180 -3.51 -22.68 23.23
C ALA A 180 -2.59 -23.02 22.04
N ILE A 181 -2.01 -22.03 21.34
CA ILE A 181 -1.05 -22.28 20.24
C ILE A 181 0.21 -23.00 20.70
N PHE A 182 0.61 -22.84 21.97
CA PHE A 182 1.78 -23.49 22.55
C PHE A 182 1.45 -24.89 23.10
N GLU A 183 0.17 -25.21 23.25
CA GLU A 183 -0.31 -26.49 23.76
C GLU A 183 -0.71 -27.44 22.62
N ARG A 184 -1.25 -26.90 21.52
CA ARG A 184 -1.75 -27.67 20.37
C ARG A 184 -1.90 -26.81 19.12
N ASN A 185 -2.06 -27.47 17.98
CA ASN A 185 -2.45 -26.82 16.74
C ASN A 185 -3.92 -26.33 16.82
N ILE A 186 -4.15 -25.02 16.69
CA ILE A 186 -5.49 -24.42 16.66
C ILE A 186 -5.85 -23.96 15.24
N LYS A 187 -7.12 -24.11 14.85
CA LYS A 187 -7.59 -23.74 13.51
C LYS A 187 -8.91 -23.00 13.61
N ILE A 188 -9.15 -22.09 12.67
CA ILE A 188 -10.48 -21.51 12.48
C ILE A 188 -11.50 -22.62 12.22
N THR A 189 -12.75 -22.41 12.63
CA THR A 189 -13.77 -23.45 12.43
C THR A 189 -14.13 -23.57 10.95
N LYS A 190 -14.66 -24.73 10.54
CA LYS A 190 -15.14 -24.91 9.15
C LYS A 190 -16.26 -23.92 8.79
N GLY A 191 -17.06 -23.50 9.76
CA GLY A 191 -18.09 -22.48 9.60
C GLY A 191 -17.48 -21.11 9.28
N ASP A 192 -16.51 -20.67 10.09
CA ASP A 192 -15.80 -19.41 9.85
C ASP A 192 -15.07 -19.42 8.51
N ALA A 193 -14.41 -20.53 8.16
CA ALA A 193 -13.74 -20.68 6.88
C ALA A 193 -14.71 -20.56 5.69
N CYS A 194 -15.89 -21.17 5.77
CA CYS A 194 -16.93 -21.06 4.76
C CYS A 194 -17.45 -19.62 4.63
N GLU A 195 -17.73 -18.96 5.75
CA GLU A 195 -18.16 -17.56 5.78
C GLU A 195 -17.10 -16.65 5.13
N LEU A 196 -15.83 -16.83 5.48
CA LEU A 196 -14.71 -16.07 4.91
C LEU A 196 -14.59 -16.31 3.40
N MET A 197 -14.75 -17.54 2.92
CA MET A 197 -14.74 -17.83 1.48
C MET A 197 -15.85 -17.08 0.74
N VAL A 198 -17.07 -17.08 1.30
CA VAL A 198 -18.21 -16.37 0.72
C VAL A 198 -17.99 -14.85 0.74
N GLN A 199 -17.46 -14.29 1.83
CA GLN A 199 -17.19 -12.84 1.94
C GLN A 199 -16.04 -12.40 1.01
N SER A 200 -15.00 -13.22 0.87
CA SER A 200 -13.79 -12.87 0.11
C SER A 200 -13.96 -12.93 -1.40
N THR A 201 -15.06 -13.51 -1.90
CA THR A 201 -15.29 -13.72 -3.34
C THR A 201 -16.26 -12.73 -3.96
N GLN A 202 -16.86 -11.85 -3.16
CA GLN A 202 -17.86 -10.89 -3.63
C GLN A 202 -17.22 -9.67 -4.30
N ASN A 203 -16.45 -8.89 -3.53
CA ASN A 203 -15.72 -7.73 -4.01
C ASN A 203 -14.70 -7.27 -2.95
N LEU A 204 -13.83 -6.35 -3.36
CA LEU A 204 -12.78 -5.80 -2.51
C LEU A 204 -13.33 -5.08 -1.26
N ASN A 205 -14.48 -4.41 -1.33
CA ASN A 205 -15.05 -3.70 -0.18
C ASN A 205 -15.45 -4.67 0.93
N VAL A 206 -16.15 -5.77 0.59
CA VAL A 206 -16.53 -6.81 1.55
C VAL A 206 -15.29 -7.45 2.18
N LEU A 207 -14.25 -7.72 1.37
CA LEU A 207 -12.97 -8.22 1.88
C LEU A 207 -12.32 -7.23 2.87
N CYS A 208 -12.25 -5.96 2.51
CA CYS A 208 -11.73 -4.90 3.36
C CYS A 208 -12.49 -4.77 4.68
N GLU A 209 -13.82 -4.89 4.67
CA GLU A 209 -14.63 -4.92 5.89
C GLU A 209 -14.34 -6.14 6.75
N THR A 210 -14.09 -7.32 6.14
CA THR A 210 -13.62 -8.51 6.87
C THR A 210 -12.27 -8.27 7.55
N PHE A 211 -11.31 -7.68 6.84
CA PHE A 211 -10.02 -7.29 7.40
C PHE A 211 -10.16 -6.28 8.53
N ARG A 212 -11.00 -5.25 8.35
CA ARG A 212 -11.31 -4.24 9.37
C ARG A 212 -11.90 -4.88 10.62
N ARG A 213 -12.89 -5.76 10.48
CA ARG A 213 -13.54 -6.48 11.58
C ARG A 213 -12.54 -7.31 12.38
N LEU A 214 -11.70 -8.09 11.69
CA LEU A 214 -10.71 -8.97 12.33
C LEU A 214 -9.57 -8.17 12.98
N THR A 215 -9.12 -7.10 12.32
CA THR A 215 -8.13 -6.16 12.88
C THR A 215 -8.66 -5.49 14.15
N ARG A 216 -9.93 -5.08 14.17
CA ARG A 216 -10.58 -4.55 15.38
C ARG A 216 -10.70 -5.59 16.49
N ALA A 217 -10.93 -6.85 16.15
CA ALA A 217 -10.96 -7.93 17.13
C ALA A 217 -9.59 -8.14 17.79
N ILE A 218 -8.50 -8.12 17.00
CA ILE A 218 -7.12 -8.12 17.50
C ILE A 218 -6.88 -6.91 18.41
N HIS A 219 -7.24 -5.71 17.93
CA HIS A 219 -7.08 -4.47 18.70
C HIS A 219 -7.85 -4.49 20.03
N LYS A 220 -9.04 -5.10 20.06
CA LYS A 220 -9.85 -5.26 21.28
C LYS A 220 -9.24 -6.26 22.27
N LYS A 221 -8.58 -7.31 21.79
CA LYS A 221 -7.83 -8.27 22.63
C LYS A 221 -6.51 -7.68 23.14
N ASN A 222 -5.99 -6.63 22.49
CA ASN A 222 -4.74 -5.98 22.87
C ASN A 222 -4.90 -5.29 24.24
N THR A 223 -3.93 -5.49 25.14
CA THR A 223 -4.02 -4.96 26.52
C THR A 223 -2.81 -4.08 26.84
N PRO A 224 -2.95 -3.02 27.65
CA PRO A 224 -1.82 -2.16 28.04
C PRO A 224 -0.71 -2.87 28.82
N LYS A 225 -0.94 -4.11 29.28
CA LYS A 225 0.07 -4.95 29.94
C LYS A 225 1.07 -5.56 28.95
N ASP A 226 0.69 -5.62 27.68
CA ASP A 226 1.53 -6.13 26.61
C ASP A 226 2.63 -5.12 26.27
N PRO A 227 3.92 -5.48 26.28
CA PRO A 227 5.00 -4.56 25.90
C PRO A 227 4.88 -4.05 24.45
N ASN A 228 4.18 -4.79 23.59
CA ASN A 228 3.93 -4.44 22.19
C ASN A 228 2.62 -3.66 21.98
N PHE A 229 1.90 -3.31 23.06
CA PHE A 229 0.57 -2.69 23.00
C PHE A 229 0.49 -1.52 22.00
N LEU A 230 1.39 -0.53 22.15
CA LEU A 230 1.37 0.67 21.31
C LEU A 230 1.66 0.37 19.84
N LYS A 231 2.63 -0.52 19.56
CA LYS A 231 3.00 -0.88 18.19
C LYS A 231 1.86 -1.61 17.49
N ILE A 232 1.21 -2.55 18.18
CA ILE A 232 0.03 -3.27 17.67
C ILE A 232 -1.11 -2.30 17.38
N SER A 233 -1.42 -1.39 18.32
CA SER A 233 -2.46 -0.38 18.12
C SER A 233 -2.16 0.54 16.93
N ILE A 234 -0.90 0.92 16.72
CA ILE A 234 -0.49 1.70 15.55
C ILE A 234 -0.71 0.91 14.25
N VAL A 235 -0.27 -0.35 14.18
CA VAL A 235 -0.43 -1.17 12.97
C VAL A 235 -1.91 -1.43 12.66
N CYS A 236 -2.72 -1.78 13.67
CA CYS A 236 -4.17 -1.90 13.51
C CYS A 236 -4.79 -0.60 12.98
N GLY A 237 -4.40 0.54 13.55
CA GLY A 237 -4.86 1.86 13.10
C GLY A 237 -4.43 2.20 11.67
N LYS A 238 -3.22 1.82 11.25
CA LYS A 238 -2.73 1.98 9.88
C LYS A 238 -3.59 1.18 8.90
N ILE A 239 -3.86 -0.10 9.20
CA ILE A 239 -4.73 -0.96 8.38
C ILE A 239 -6.12 -0.33 8.24
N GLU A 240 -6.75 0.11 9.35
CA GLU A 240 -8.05 0.76 9.29
C GLU A 240 -8.04 2.04 8.45
N LYS A 241 -7.03 2.89 8.62
CA LYS A 241 -6.84 4.11 7.84
C LYS A 241 -6.64 3.83 6.36
N PHE A 242 -5.87 2.78 6.02
CA PHE A 242 -5.66 2.36 4.65
C PHE A 242 -6.97 1.92 4.00
N ILE A 243 -7.76 1.09 4.70
CA ILE A 243 -9.08 0.67 4.23
C ILE A 243 -9.99 1.88 4.01
N GLU A 244 -9.99 2.84 4.94
CA GLU A 244 -10.78 4.07 4.82
C GLU A 244 -10.34 4.96 3.64
N THR A 245 -9.07 4.86 3.24
CA THR A 245 -8.53 5.57 2.08
C THR A 245 -9.03 4.95 0.77
N ILE A 246 -9.16 3.61 0.72
CA ILE A 246 -9.72 2.90 -0.45
C ILE A 246 -11.26 3.05 -0.51
N PHE A 247 -11.93 2.91 0.63
CA PHE A 247 -13.39 2.98 0.76
C PHE A 247 -13.78 3.98 1.86
N PRO A 248 -13.90 5.27 1.51
CA PRO A 248 -14.30 6.29 2.48
C PRO A 248 -15.70 6.00 3.02
N THR A 249 -15.82 5.92 4.34
CA THR A 249 -17.12 5.77 5.00
C THR A 249 -17.88 7.08 4.82
N GLN A 250 -19.03 7.02 4.13
CA GLN A 250 -19.92 8.17 4.06
C GLN A 250 -20.58 8.35 5.43
N LYS A 251 -20.10 9.32 6.23
CA LYS A 251 -20.79 9.67 7.48
C LYS A 251 -22.19 10.18 7.13
N ALA A 252 -23.18 9.84 7.96
CA ALA A 252 -24.57 10.28 7.78
C ALA A 252 -24.68 11.82 7.68
N GLU A 253 -23.81 12.55 8.38
CA GLU A 253 -23.69 14.00 8.25
C GLU A 253 -23.20 14.45 6.87
N ASP A 254 -22.23 13.77 6.27
CA ASP A 254 -21.69 14.13 4.95
C ASP A 254 -22.69 13.78 3.83
N ALA A 255 -23.42 12.69 3.98
CA ALA A 255 -24.56 12.35 3.13
C ALA A 255 -25.70 13.37 3.28
N GLN A 256 -26.06 13.77 4.50
CA GLN A 256 -27.06 14.81 4.75
C GLN A 256 -26.63 16.19 4.24
N ARG A 257 -25.36 16.57 4.38
CA ARG A 257 -24.81 17.83 3.83
C ARG A 257 -24.87 17.85 2.30
N ARG A 258 -24.53 16.74 1.63
CA ARG A 258 -24.68 16.60 0.17
C ARG A 258 -26.14 16.71 -0.29
N VAL A 259 -27.07 16.12 0.46
CA VAL A 259 -28.52 16.25 0.18
C VAL A 259 -29.02 17.68 0.42
N LYS A 260 -28.48 18.38 1.42
CA LYS A 260 -28.81 19.79 1.73
C LYS A 260 -28.05 20.82 0.88
N GLY A 261 -27.06 20.40 0.08
CA GLY A 261 -26.22 21.30 -0.72
C GLY A 261 -25.24 22.16 0.11
N GLU A 262 -24.96 21.76 1.36
CA GLU A 262 -24.07 22.50 2.26
C GLU A 262 -22.61 22.08 2.02
N LEU A 263 -21.77 23.04 1.64
CA LEU A 263 -20.33 22.83 1.43
C LEU A 263 -19.60 22.64 2.77
N SER A 264 -18.58 21.79 2.78
CA SER A 264 -17.73 21.61 3.96
C SER A 264 -16.96 22.91 4.28
N ARG A 265 -16.52 23.08 5.54
CA ARG A 265 -15.68 24.24 5.92
C ARG A 265 -14.40 24.33 5.08
N GLU A 266 -13.79 23.19 4.78
CA GLU A 266 -12.59 23.11 3.93
C GLU A 266 -12.90 23.48 2.47
N GLU A 267 -14.06 23.08 1.94
CA GLU A 267 -14.50 23.46 0.59
C GLU A 267 -14.84 24.95 0.49
N LEU A 268 -15.42 25.52 1.55
CA LEU A 268 -15.68 26.96 1.68
C LEU A 268 -14.38 27.76 1.76
N GLU A 269 -13.40 27.28 2.53
CA GLU A 269 -12.07 27.89 2.62
C GLU A 269 -11.32 27.80 1.28
N LYS A 270 -11.36 26.65 0.59
CA LYS A 270 -10.81 26.51 -0.77
C LYS A 270 -11.49 27.44 -1.77
N ARG A 271 -12.83 27.52 -1.76
CA ARG A 271 -13.58 28.44 -2.64
C ARG A 271 -13.28 29.89 -2.35
N LYS A 272 -13.13 30.28 -1.08
CA LYS A 272 -12.68 31.62 -0.70
C LYS A 272 -11.26 31.88 -1.20
N ALA A 273 -10.32 30.98 -0.95
CA ALA A 273 -8.94 31.11 -1.42
C ALA A 273 -8.85 31.21 -2.96
N GLU A 274 -9.64 30.42 -3.70
CA GLU A 274 -9.73 30.52 -5.16
C GLU A 274 -10.37 31.83 -5.64
N ALA A 275 -11.39 32.33 -4.93
CA ALA A 275 -12.03 33.60 -5.25
C ALA A 275 -11.10 34.80 -4.97
N ASP A 276 -10.41 34.78 -3.82
CA ASP A 276 -9.42 35.78 -3.45
C ASP A 276 -8.27 35.79 -4.47
N SER A 277 -7.76 34.60 -4.83
CA SER A 277 -6.72 34.46 -5.86
C SER A 277 -7.17 35.00 -7.23
N LYS A 278 -8.40 34.72 -7.66
CA LYS A 278 -8.94 35.28 -8.93
C LYS A 278 -9.10 36.78 -8.89
N SER A 279 -9.53 37.33 -7.75
CA SER A 279 -9.66 38.78 -7.55
C SER A 279 -8.29 39.47 -7.65
N ASP A 280 -7.28 38.90 -7.00
CA ASP A 280 -5.91 39.42 -7.04
C ASP A 280 -5.35 39.42 -8.47
N VAL A 281 -5.55 38.34 -9.22
CA VAL A 281 -5.14 38.24 -10.63
C VAL A 281 -5.84 39.28 -11.50
N PHE A 282 -7.15 39.49 -11.30
CA PHE A 282 -7.90 40.48 -12.06
C PHE A 282 -7.45 41.91 -11.76
N PHE A 283 -7.16 42.20 -10.49
CA PHE A 283 -6.63 43.50 -10.06
C PHE A 283 -5.24 43.78 -10.65
N LEU A 284 -4.35 42.77 -10.67
CA LEU A 284 -3.02 42.86 -11.28
C LEU A 284 -3.10 43.12 -12.79
N MET A 285 -4.00 42.42 -13.49
CA MET A 285 -4.25 42.63 -14.92
C MET A 285 -4.77 44.05 -15.22
N ALA A 286 -5.67 44.57 -14.37
CA ALA A 286 -6.20 45.93 -14.52
C ALA A 286 -5.09 46.99 -14.36
N ILE A 287 -4.23 46.85 -13.35
CA ILE A 287 -3.08 47.76 -13.14
C ILE A 287 -2.13 47.70 -14.34
N MET A 288 -1.80 46.50 -14.82
CA MET A 288 -0.91 46.34 -15.97
C MET A 288 -1.50 46.97 -17.24
N GLY A 289 -2.81 46.85 -17.46
CA GLY A 289 -3.52 47.51 -18.55
C GLY A 289 -3.43 49.04 -18.48
N VAL A 290 -3.61 49.62 -17.29
CA VAL A 290 -3.48 51.09 -17.07
C VAL A 290 -2.05 51.56 -17.33
N ILE A 291 -1.04 50.83 -16.86
CA ILE A 291 0.38 51.17 -17.08
C ILE A 291 0.69 51.13 -18.58
N ILE A 292 0.26 50.09 -19.30
CA ILE A 292 0.48 49.99 -20.75
C ILE A 292 -0.17 51.17 -21.48
N PHE A 293 -1.40 51.54 -21.11
CA PHE A 293 -2.08 52.69 -21.70
C PHE A 293 -1.35 54.02 -21.43
N LEU A 294 -0.86 54.22 -20.21
CA LEU A 294 -0.08 55.40 -19.85
C LEU A 294 1.23 55.48 -20.64
N VAL A 295 1.98 54.37 -20.71
CA VAL A 295 3.24 54.30 -21.45
C VAL A 295 3.00 54.53 -22.94
N ALA A 296 2.00 53.88 -23.54
CA ALA A 296 1.64 54.06 -24.94
C ALA A 296 1.22 55.52 -25.24
N GLY A 297 0.46 56.14 -24.34
CA GLY A 297 0.07 57.55 -24.43
C GLY A 297 1.29 58.48 -24.40
N VAL A 298 2.20 58.29 -23.44
CA VAL A 298 3.45 59.07 -23.34
C VAL A 298 4.32 58.87 -24.59
N MET A 299 4.45 57.64 -25.08
CA MET A 299 5.20 57.35 -26.30
C MET A 299 4.60 58.00 -27.54
N MET A 300 3.27 57.99 -27.70
CA MET A 300 2.60 58.67 -28.81
C MET A 300 2.80 60.19 -28.75
N VAL A 301 2.68 60.79 -27.56
CA VAL A 301 2.90 62.23 -27.38
C VAL A 301 4.36 62.60 -27.66
N ALA A 302 5.32 61.80 -27.17
CA ALA A 302 6.74 62.01 -27.45
C ALA A 302 7.05 61.88 -28.96
N ALA A 303 6.51 60.87 -29.63
CA ALA A 303 6.67 60.68 -31.06
C ALA A 303 6.06 61.84 -31.87
N TRP A 304 4.91 62.37 -31.45
CA TRP A 304 4.31 63.57 -32.05
C TRP A 304 5.21 64.80 -31.89
N PHE A 305 5.76 65.01 -30.68
CA PHE A 305 6.66 66.13 -30.40
C PHE A 305 7.99 66.05 -31.19
N LEU A 306 8.44 64.83 -31.48
CA LEU A 306 9.63 64.55 -32.32
C LEU A 306 9.32 64.56 -33.84
N GLY A 307 8.12 64.97 -34.25
CA GLY A 307 7.77 65.22 -35.66
C GLY A 307 7.14 64.05 -36.42
N ALA A 308 6.62 63.03 -35.72
CA ALA A 308 5.91 61.92 -36.36
C ALA A 308 4.56 62.38 -36.97
N ARG A 309 4.37 62.13 -38.27
CA ARG A 309 3.11 62.44 -38.99
C ARG A 309 2.17 61.24 -38.98
N PHE A 310 1.33 61.14 -37.96
CA PHE A 310 0.37 60.05 -37.78
C PHE A 310 -0.68 59.93 -38.90
N ASP A 311 -0.89 60.99 -39.67
CA ASP A 311 -1.86 61.05 -40.77
C ASP A 311 -1.50 60.11 -41.93
N LEU A 312 -0.20 59.96 -42.22
CA LEU A 312 0.33 59.06 -43.26
C LEU A 312 0.29 57.59 -42.80
N ALA A 313 0.66 57.32 -41.54
CA ALA A 313 0.59 55.98 -40.96
C ALA A 313 -0.84 55.44 -40.91
N TRP A 314 -1.83 56.30 -40.62
CA TRP A 314 -3.24 55.91 -40.65
C TRP A 314 -3.76 55.63 -42.06
N GLN A 315 -3.28 56.37 -43.07
CA GLN A 315 -3.56 56.10 -44.49
C GLN A 315 -2.97 54.76 -44.95
N GLU A 316 -1.72 54.44 -44.57
CA GLU A 316 -1.09 53.15 -44.92
C GLU A 316 -1.82 51.95 -44.29
N ILE A 317 -2.22 52.06 -43.01
CA ILE A 317 -3.02 51.05 -42.32
C ILE A 317 -4.38 50.83 -42.99
N ARG A 318 -5.08 51.91 -43.38
CA ARG A 318 -6.36 51.82 -44.12
C ARG A 318 -6.20 51.21 -45.52
N SER A 319 -5.04 51.38 -46.14
CA SER A 319 -4.71 50.74 -47.43
C SER A 319 -4.24 49.28 -47.30
N GLY A 320 -4.19 48.74 -46.06
CA GLY A 320 -3.92 47.32 -45.79
C GLY A 320 -2.43 46.94 -45.76
N ASN A 321 -1.52 47.91 -45.72
CA ASN A 321 -0.07 47.65 -45.78
C ASN A 321 0.53 47.55 -44.37
N PHE A 322 0.44 46.36 -43.76
CA PHE A 322 0.84 46.13 -42.35
C PHE A 322 2.31 45.69 -42.17
N ARG A 323 3.12 45.68 -43.23
CA ARG A 323 4.55 45.33 -43.16
C ARG A 323 5.37 46.30 -44.01
N PRO A 324 6.54 46.76 -43.55
CA PRO A 324 7.44 47.52 -44.40
C PRO A 324 7.88 46.64 -45.58
N PRO A 325 8.01 47.21 -46.80
CA PRO A 325 8.46 46.46 -47.96
C PRO A 325 9.89 45.92 -47.72
N ALA A 326 10.14 44.69 -48.16
CA ALA A 326 11.44 44.04 -48.01
C ALA A 326 12.53 44.87 -48.69
N VAL A 327 13.53 45.30 -47.92
CA VAL A 327 14.70 46.01 -48.43
C VAL A 327 15.53 45.04 -49.26
N THR A 328 15.42 45.11 -50.57
CA THR A 328 16.39 44.52 -51.50
C THR A 328 17.60 45.43 -51.56
N HIS A 329 18.68 45.04 -50.87
CA HIS A 329 19.99 45.62 -51.11
C HIS A 329 20.44 45.29 -52.53
N LYS A 330 20.43 46.30 -53.41
CA LYS A 330 21.25 46.34 -54.62
C LYS A 330 21.99 47.68 -54.61
N GLU A 331 23.31 47.58 -54.45
CA GLU A 331 24.40 48.42 -54.99
C GLU A 331 24.16 49.95 -54.96
N LEU A 332 24.89 50.73 -54.16
CA LEU A 332 26.35 50.92 -54.12
C LEU A 332 26.79 51.46 -52.75
#